data_AF-A0A1F2QWT6-F1
#
_entry.id   AF-A0A1F2QWT6-F1
#
_cell.length_a   1.000
_cell.length_b   1.000
_cell.length_c   1.000
_cell.angle_alpha   90.00
_cell.angle_beta   90.00
_cell.angle_gamma   90.00
#
_symmetry.space_group_name_H-M   'P 1'
#
loop_
_entity.id
_entity.type
_entity.pdbx_description
1 polymer ?
#
loop_
_entity_poly.entity_id
_entity_poly.type
_entity_poly.pdbx_seq_one_letter_code
_entity_poly.pdbx_strand_id
1 'polypeptide(L)'
;MVRELPDEVLVYDLDRHKVHCLNRTAALIWRQCDGRTTVAELARLLEKELGGRVDEAVVWVALESLGRAHLLRDRVRPPAGVA
;
A
#
# COMPACT_ATOMS: atom_id res chain seq x y z
N MET A 1 9.74 -2.32 -13.11
CA MET A 1 10.81 -2.99 -12.30
C MET A 1 10.61 -2.69 -10.83
N VAL A 2 11.05 -3.56 -9.93
CA VAL A 2 10.96 -3.34 -8.47
C VAL A 2 12.36 -3.48 -7.87
N ARG A 3 12.72 -2.59 -6.94
CA ARG A 3 13.97 -2.65 -6.19
C ARG A 3 13.72 -2.40 -4.72
N GLU A 4 14.18 -3.32 -3.89
CA GLU A 4 14.06 -3.22 -2.43
C GLU A 4 15.27 -2.50 -1.84
N LEU A 5 15.00 -1.58 -0.91
CA LEU A 5 15.95 -0.88 -0.07
C LEU A 5 15.64 -1.21 1.40
N PRO A 6 16.54 -0.93 2.36
CA PRO A 6 16.33 -1.28 3.76
C PRO A 6 14.99 -0.78 4.34
N ASP A 7 14.58 0.45 3.99
CA ASP A 7 13.38 1.10 4.56
C ASP A 7 12.30 1.43 3.51
N GLU A 8 12.59 1.18 2.22
CA GLU A 8 11.78 1.66 1.11
C GLU A 8 11.76 0.66 -0.06
N VAL A 9 10.75 0.77 -0.92
CA VAL A 9 10.69 0.02 -2.18
C VAL A 9 10.55 0.99 -3.34
N LEU A 10 11.46 0.88 -4.30
CA LEU A 10 11.36 1.62 -5.56
C LEU A 10 10.61 0.80 -6.58
N VAL A 11 9.51 1.34 -7.09
CA VAL A 11 8.74 0.77 -8.20
C VAL A 11 8.90 1.66 -9.42
N TYR A 12 9.49 1.10 -10.47
CA TYR A 12 9.60 1.76 -11.76
C TYR A 12 8.42 1.34 -12.65
N ASP A 13 7.48 2.26 -12.86
CA ASP A 13 6.40 2.18 -13.84
C ASP A 13 7.01 2.39 -15.23
N LEU A 14 7.11 1.30 -15.99
CA LEU A 14 7.69 1.29 -17.33
C LEU A 14 6.79 1.95 -18.37
N ASP A 15 5.47 1.88 -18.18
CA ASP A 15 4.51 2.48 -19.11
C ASP A 15 4.59 4.00 -19.04
N ARG A 16 4.70 4.53 -17.81
CA ARG A 16 4.76 5.98 -17.55
C ARG A 16 6.17 6.53 -17.40
N HIS A 17 7.18 5.68 -17.48
CA HIS A 17 8.59 6.04 -17.27
C HIS A 17 8.82 6.81 -15.95
N LYS A 18 8.18 6.34 -14.87
CA LYS A 18 8.19 7.03 -13.57
C LYS A 18 8.66 6.10 -12.46
N VAL A 19 9.54 6.62 -11.59
CA VAL A 19 9.95 5.93 -10.36
C VAL A 19 9.08 6.41 -9.21
N HIS A 20 8.53 5.46 -8.47
CA HIS A 20 7.79 5.67 -7.24
C HIS A 20 8.60 5.12 -6.08
N CYS A 21 8.79 5.93 -5.04
CA CYS A 21 9.35 5.46 -3.78
C CYS A 21 8.21 5.17 -2.80
N LEU A 22 8.14 3.93 -2.33
CA LEU A 22 7.20 3.48 -1.32
C LEU A 22 7.92 3.41 0.01
N ASN A 23 7.39 4.13 1.00
CA ASN A 23 7.84 3.96 2.38
C ASN A 23 7.49 2.56 2.89
N ARG A 24 8.03 2.19 4.05
CA ARG A 24 7.82 0.86 4.66
C ARG A 24 6.35 0.41 4.72
N THR A 25 5.45 1.28 5.15
CA THR A 25 4.01 0.97 5.26
C THR A 25 3.37 0.74 3.87
N ALA A 26 3.61 1.63 2.92
CA ALA A 26 3.09 1.52 1.56
C ALA A 26 3.66 0.29 0.84
N ALA A 27 4.94 -0.04 1.06
CA ALA A 27 5.57 -1.22 0.51
C ALA A 27 4.96 -2.52 1.06
N LEU A 28 4.67 -2.58 2.37
CA LEU A 28 4.00 -3.72 2.99
C LEU A 28 2.61 -3.95 2.40
N ILE A 29 1.81 -2.88 2.28
CA ILE A 29 0.48 -2.95 1.68
C ILE A 29 0.56 -3.34 0.20
N TRP A 30 1.46 -2.72 -0.56
CA TRP A 30 1.62 -2.97 -1.99
C TRP A 30 1.96 -4.43 -2.28
N ARG A 31 2.81 -5.07 -1.47
CA ARG A 31 3.13 -6.50 -1.57
C ARG A 31 1.93 -7.43 -1.36
N GLN A 32 0.91 -6.96 -0.67
CA GLN A 32 -0.30 -7.72 -0.35
C GLN A 32 -1.50 -7.28 -1.20
N CYS A 33 -1.30 -6.42 -2.20
CA CYS A 33 -2.34 -5.99 -3.14
C CYS A 33 -2.59 -7.07 -4.21
N ASP A 34 -3.06 -8.24 -3.77
CA ASP A 34 -3.33 -9.42 -4.59
C ASP A 34 -4.81 -9.58 -5.01
N GLY A 35 -5.65 -8.64 -4.59
CA GLY A 35 -7.10 -8.64 -4.83
C GLY A 35 -7.89 -9.62 -3.95
N ARG A 36 -7.24 -10.28 -3.00
CA ARG A 36 -7.85 -11.25 -2.07
C ARG A 36 -7.71 -10.81 -0.61
N THR A 37 -6.65 -10.09 -0.29
CA THR A 37 -6.38 -9.60 1.07
C THR A 37 -7.31 -8.44 1.41
N THR A 38 -8.03 -8.56 2.53
CA THR A 38 -8.95 -7.52 3.02
C THR A 38 -8.21 -6.40 3.75
N VAL A 39 -8.86 -5.23 3.88
CA VAL A 39 -8.28 -4.09 4.62
C VAL A 39 -8.04 -4.42 6.10
N ALA A 40 -8.93 -5.16 6.74
CA ALA A 40 -8.76 -5.60 8.13
C ALA A 40 -7.55 -6.54 8.29
N GLU A 41 -7.30 -7.43 7.31
CA GLU A 41 -6.13 -8.31 7.30
C GLU A 41 -4.83 -7.52 7.08
N LEU A 42 -4.85 -6.53 6.18
CA LEU A 42 -3.73 -5.61 5.97
C LEU A 42 -3.42 -4.82 7.24
N ALA A 43 -4.42 -4.31 7.95
CA ALA A 43 -4.22 -3.59 9.20
C ALA A 43 -3.52 -4.49 10.23
N ARG A 44 -4.03 -5.71 10.46
CA ARG A 44 -3.42 -6.69 11.38
C ARG A 44 -1.99 -7.07 10.98
N LEU A 45 -1.70 -7.18 9.69
CA LEU A 45 -0.35 -7.44 9.20
C LEU A 45 0.59 -6.27 9.52
N LEU A 46 0.14 -5.04 9.32
CA LEU A 46 0.90 -3.85 9.68
C LEU A 46 1.12 -3.74 11.19
N GLU A 47 0.13 -4.12 12.02
CA GLU A 47 0.29 -4.13 13.47
C GLU A 47 1.45 -5.03 13.91
N LYS A 48 1.52 -6.23 13.31
CA LYS A 48 2.59 -7.20 13.58
C LYS A 48 3.96 -6.68 13.14
N GLU A 49 4.03 -6.03 11.98
CA GLU A 49 5.29 -5.57 11.37
C GLU A 49 5.83 -4.27 11.99
N LEU A 50 4.93 -3.38 12.44
CA LEU A 50 5.26 -2.07 12.99
C LEU A 50 5.28 -2.06 14.52
N GLY A 51 4.74 -3.09 15.18
CA GLY A 51 4.79 -3.23 16.63
C GLY A 51 3.82 -2.31 17.38
N GLY A 52 2.69 -1.96 16.79
CA GLY A 52 1.69 -1.07 17.38
C GLY A 52 0.31 -1.24 16.74
N ARG A 53 -0.73 -0.67 17.35
CA ARG A 53 -2.07 -0.69 16.74
C ARG A 53 -2.11 0.16 15.48
N VAL A 54 -2.76 -0.37 14.44
CA VAL A 54 -2.87 0.28 13.13
C VAL A 54 -4.34 0.32 12.77
N ASP A 55 -4.84 1.54 12.58
CA ASP A 55 -6.21 1.78 12.12
C ASP A 55 -6.34 1.42 10.64
N GLU A 56 -7.49 0.88 10.23
CA GLU A 56 -7.82 0.65 8.83
C GLU A 56 -7.75 1.94 8.00
N ALA A 57 -7.99 3.11 8.60
CA ALA A 57 -7.82 4.41 7.94
C ALA A 57 -6.40 4.59 7.35
N VAL A 58 -5.36 4.09 8.03
CA VAL A 58 -3.98 4.14 7.54
C VAL A 58 -3.82 3.30 6.28
N VAL A 59 -4.46 2.12 6.24
CA VAL A 59 -4.46 1.24 5.07
C VAL A 59 -5.15 1.93 3.89
N TRP A 60 -6.29 2.58 4.14
CA TRP A 60 -7.02 3.33 3.11
C TRP A 60 -6.21 4.49 2.53
N VAL A 61 -5.54 5.29 3.36
CA VAL A 61 -4.66 6.39 2.91
C VAL A 61 -3.52 5.87 2.03
N ALA A 62 -2.93 4.74 2.39
CA ALA A 62 -1.87 4.12 1.59
C ALA A 62 -2.42 3.54 0.28
N LEU A 63 -3.57 2.86 0.28
CA LEU A 63 -4.23 2.37 -0.94
C LEU A 63 -4.59 3.53 -1.89
N GLU A 64 -5.08 4.65 -1.36
CA GLU A 64 -5.33 5.86 -2.16
C GLU A 64 -4.03 6.36 -2.79
N SER A 65 -2.95 6.45 -2.01
CA SER A 65 -1.63 6.90 -2.48
C SER A 65 -1.09 5.99 -3.59
N LEU A 66 -1.22 4.66 -3.44
CA LEU A 66 -0.84 3.68 -4.46
C LEU A 66 -1.70 3.82 -5.73
N GLY A 67 -3.01 4.06 -5.57
CA GLY A 67 -3.91 4.33 -6.69
C GLY A 67 -3.55 5.60 -7.46
N ARG A 68 -3.22 6.69 -6.76
CA ARG A 68 -2.72 7.94 -7.37
C ARG A 68 -1.36 7.77 -8.05
N ALA A 69 -0.56 6.82 -7.57
CA ALA A 69 0.71 6.43 -8.17
C ALA A 69 0.55 5.47 -9.37
N HIS A 70 -0.67 5.08 -9.76
CA HIS A 70 -0.93 4.06 -10.80
C HIS A 70 -0.31 2.69 -10.50
N LEU A 71 -0.10 2.38 -9.23
CA LEU A 71 0.46 1.11 -8.78
C LEU A 71 -0.60 0.07 -8.45
N LEU A 72 -1.88 0.42 -8.60
CA LEU A 72 -3.03 -0.47 -8.47
C LEU A 72 -3.73 -0.60 -9.81
N ARG A 73 -4.15 -1.81 -10.14
CA ARG A 73 -4.94 -2.10 -11.34
C ARG A 73 -6.29 -1.40 -11.30
N ASP A 74 -6.98 -1.52 -10.17
CA ASP A 74 -8.32 -0.97 -9.97
C ASP A 74 -8.30 0.12 -8.89
N ARG A 75 -9.20 1.11 -9.03
CA ARG A 75 -9.37 2.12 -8.00
C ARG A 75 -10.11 1.51 -6.82
N VAL A 76 -9.46 1.52 -5.65
CA VAL A 76 -10.06 1.11 -4.39
C VAL A 76 -10.64 2.35 -3.68
N ARG A 77 -11.79 2.22 -3.03
CA ARG A 77 -12.41 3.28 -2.24
C ARG A 77 -12.83 2.75 -0.87
N PRO A 78 -12.67 3.55 0.19
CA PRO A 78 -13.17 3.17 1.51
C PRO A 78 -14.70 3.01 1.47
N PRO A 79 -15.27 2.06 2.25
CA PRO A 79 -16.70 2.00 2.48
C PRO A 79 -17.17 3.26 3.22
N ALA A 80 -18.43 3.62 3.05
CA ALA A 80 -19.00 4.77 3.74
C ALA A 80 -18.91 4.58 5.27
N GLY A 81 -18.14 5.44 5.95
CA GLY A 81 -17.98 5.41 7.40
C GLY A 81 -16.55 5.27 7.92
N VAL A 82 -15.55 5.12 7.05
CA VAL A 82 -14.13 5.16 7.45
C VAL A 82 -13.63 6.59 7.23
N ALA A 83 -13.39 7.33 8.32
CA ALA A 83 -12.96 8.74 8.31
C ALA A 83 -11.83 8.96 9.32
#